data_AF-A0A4Q2YIT3-F1
#
_entry.id   AF-A0A4Q2YIT3-F1
#
_cell.length_a   1.000
_cell.length_b   1.000
_cell.length_c   1.000
_cell.angle_alpha   90.00
_cell.angle_beta   90.00
_cell.angle_gamma   90.00
#
_symmetry.space_group_name_H-M   'P 1'
#
loop_
_entity.id
_entity.type
_entity.pdbx_description
1 polymer ?
#
loop_
_entity_poly.entity_id
_entity_poly.type
_entity_poly.pdbx_seq_one_letter_code
_entity_poly.pdbx_strand_id
1 'polypeptide(L)'
;MKNLLPPLAAILALPFTACDKKQTETSSSSPAPAPVSTPGVDHKAAFTAALDGVASEMNALKAESQKPGVNPMETMKKVPPVIAKLATVPTTGLPEEVAAAFGKVVANANARAAMLSRIPADLPSDPTAMPAYVKSHPEFLETIRELQTRMGPLTVEGKTASGEFKAAADRHGIDISEFEKANSEESAPARANPKK
;
A
#
# COMPACT_ATOMS: atom_id res chain seq x y z
N MET A 1 22.41 33.64 7.47
CA MET A 1 22.33 32.28 8.04
C MET A 1 21.94 31.33 6.92
N LYS A 2 22.73 30.29 6.72
CA LYS A 2 22.73 29.42 5.54
C LYS A 2 21.57 28.41 5.59
N ASN A 3 20.86 28.29 4.47
CA ASN A 3 20.07 27.18 3.90
C ASN A 3 19.60 26.05 4.84
N LEU A 4 18.28 25.84 4.96
CA LEU A 4 17.67 24.62 5.53
C LEU A 4 16.25 24.37 4.98
N LEU A 5 16.09 24.32 3.66
CA LEU A 5 14.97 23.72 2.93
C LEU A 5 15.56 23.36 1.56
N PRO A 6 15.43 22.15 0.97
CA PRO A 6 14.52 21.01 1.25
C PRO A 6 15.29 19.66 1.41
N PRO A 7 14.67 18.47 1.62
CA PRO A 7 14.05 17.73 0.51
C PRO A 7 12.89 16.78 0.93
N LEU A 8 11.64 17.24 0.94
CA LEU A 8 10.47 16.32 0.91
C LEU A 8 10.20 15.79 -0.52
N ALA A 9 10.92 16.30 -1.52
CA ALA A 9 10.80 15.90 -2.92
C ALA A 9 11.76 14.76 -3.34
N ALA A 10 12.65 14.29 -2.47
CA ALA A 10 13.70 13.33 -2.83
C ALA A 10 13.37 11.85 -2.55
N ILE A 11 12.20 11.53 -1.99
CA ILE A 11 11.82 10.12 -1.73
C ILE A 11 11.29 9.43 -3.01
N LEU A 12 10.84 10.21 -4.01
CA LEU A 12 10.11 9.69 -5.18
C LEU A 12 10.96 9.43 -6.43
N ALA A 13 12.28 9.47 -6.33
CA ALA A 13 13.15 9.13 -7.45
C ALA A 13 14.41 8.46 -6.92
N LEU A 14 14.71 7.24 -7.37
CA LEU A 14 16.05 6.62 -7.55
C LEU A 14 15.91 5.11 -7.91
N PRO A 15 16.91 4.49 -8.55
CA PRO A 15 16.79 3.87 -9.87
C PRO A 15 17.02 2.35 -9.86
N PHE A 16 16.44 1.65 -10.84
CA PHE A 16 16.74 0.24 -11.10
C PHE A 16 17.84 0.12 -12.14
N THR A 17 19.03 -0.27 -11.68
CA THR A 17 20.01 -0.94 -12.53
C THR A 17 20.28 -2.33 -11.98
N ALA A 18 20.50 -3.26 -12.91
CA ALA A 18 21.14 -4.58 -12.74
C ALA A 18 20.31 -5.66 -12.00
N CYS A 19 20.42 -6.95 -12.32
CA CYS A 19 20.99 -7.68 -13.44
C CYS A 19 20.49 -9.13 -13.33
N ASP A 20 20.52 -9.82 -14.46
CA ASP A 20 20.19 -11.23 -14.67
C ASP A 20 20.90 -12.20 -13.71
N LYS A 21 20.16 -13.18 -13.17
CA LYS A 21 20.74 -14.47 -12.79
C LYS A 21 19.71 -15.60 -12.83
N LYS A 22 19.82 -16.41 -13.89
CA LYS A 22 19.23 -17.76 -14.06
C LYS A 22 19.43 -18.67 -12.84
N GLN A 23 18.41 -19.48 -12.51
CA GLN A 23 18.64 -20.91 -12.28
C GLN A 23 17.39 -21.79 -12.53
N THR A 24 17.69 -23.00 -12.98
CA THR A 24 16.88 -23.98 -13.73
C THR A 24 16.29 -25.07 -12.84
N GLU A 25 15.05 -25.48 -13.18
CA GLU A 25 14.31 -26.77 -13.07
C GLU A 25 14.75 -27.87 -12.08
N THR A 26 13.79 -28.55 -11.42
CA THR A 26 13.25 -29.88 -11.81
C THR A 26 12.14 -30.41 -10.88
N SER A 27 11.26 -31.25 -11.46
CA SER A 27 9.90 -31.66 -11.04
C SER A 27 9.79 -32.93 -10.15
N SER A 28 8.53 -33.21 -9.76
CA SER A 28 7.86 -34.55 -9.56
C SER A 28 7.70 -35.05 -8.11
N SER A 29 6.62 -35.67 -7.60
CA SER A 29 5.19 -35.90 -7.96
C SER A 29 4.48 -36.69 -6.80
N SER A 30 3.32 -36.20 -6.30
CA SER A 30 2.05 -36.81 -5.76
C SER A 30 1.96 -38.10 -4.90
N PRO A 31 0.82 -38.45 -4.20
CA PRO A 31 -0.56 -37.90 -4.27
C PRO A 31 -1.29 -37.58 -2.92
N ALA A 32 -2.53 -37.07 -3.06
CA ALA A 32 -3.37 -36.31 -2.11
C ALA A 32 -4.46 -37.10 -1.34
N PRO A 33 -5.12 -36.48 -0.34
CA PRO A 33 -6.51 -36.76 0.05
C PRO A 33 -7.51 -35.77 -0.60
N ALA A 34 -8.73 -36.26 -0.86
CA ALA A 34 -9.76 -35.63 -1.68
C ALA A 34 -10.39 -34.34 -1.09
N PRO A 35 -10.70 -33.32 -1.91
CA PRO A 35 -11.40 -32.13 -1.46
C PRO A 35 -12.92 -32.35 -1.41
N VAL A 36 -13.55 -31.89 -0.33
CA VAL A 36 -15.00 -31.79 -0.19
C VAL A 36 -15.47 -30.62 -1.07
N SER A 37 -16.12 -30.91 -2.19
CA SER A 37 -16.66 -29.90 -3.10
C SER A 37 -17.92 -29.25 -2.53
N THR A 38 -17.79 -28.05 -1.97
CA THR A 38 -18.89 -27.09 -1.86
C THR A 38 -19.25 -26.53 -3.24
N PRO A 39 -20.48 -26.05 -3.48
CA PRO A 39 -20.91 -25.55 -4.79
C PRO A 39 -20.01 -24.41 -5.30
N GLY A 40 -19.20 -24.71 -6.31
CA GLY A 40 -18.88 -23.88 -7.48
C GLY A 40 -18.38 -22.44 -7.29
N VAL A 41 -17.84 -22.04 -6.15
CA VAL A 41 -17.16 -20.74 -6.05
C VAL A 41 -15.72 -20.92 -6.54
N ASP A 42 -15.39 -20.30 -7.67
CA ASP A 42 -14.00 -20.14 -8.07
C ASP A 42 -13.32 -19.19 -7.08
N HIS A 43 -12.65 -19.79 -6.09
CA HIS A 43 -11.99 -19.07 -5.00
C HIS A 43 -10.91 -18.11 -5.50
N LYS A 44 -10.22 -18.42 -6.61
CA LYS A 44 -9.22 -17.53 -7.20
C LYS A 44 -9.91 -16.33 -7.85
N ALA A 45 -10.96 -16.57 -8.62
CA ALA A 45 -11.72 -15.49 -9.25
C ALA A 45 -12.39 -14.57 -8.20
N ALA A 46 -12.95 -15.14 -7.13
CA ALA A 46 -13.53 -14.38 -6.03
C ALA A 46 -12.47 -13.53 -5.29
N PHE A 47 -11.28 -14.06 -5.08
CA PHE A 47 -10.16 -13.34 -4.49
C PHE A 47 -9.68 -12.19 -5.39
N THR A 48 -9.42 -12.45 -6.67
CA THR A 48 -9.00 -11.42 -7.64
C THR A 48 -10.06 -10.33 -7.78
N ALA A 49 -11.34 -10.68 -7.92
CA ALA A 49 -12.41 -9.68 -8.01
C ALA A 49 -12.51 -8.81 -6.75
N ALA A 50 -12.32 -9.39 -5.56
CA ALA A 50 -12.29 -8.63 -4.31
C ALA A 50 -11.06 -7.70 -4.23
N LEU A 51 -9.89 -8.17 -4.66
CA LEU A 51 -8.68 -7.35 -4.75
C LEU A 51 -8.83 -6.19 -5.74
N ASP A 52 -9.43 -6.43 -6.90
CA ASP A 52 -9.69 -5.40 -7.91
C ASP A 52 -10.66 -4.34 -7.42
N GLY A 53 -11.67 -4.74 -6.62
CA GLY A 53 -12.54 -3.82 -5.91
C GLY A 53 -11.77 -2.89 -4.97
N VAL A 54 -10.84 -3.44 -4.19
CA VAL A 54 -9.96 -2.64 -3.31
C VAL A 54 -9.02 -1.75 -4.12
N ALA A 55 -8.47 -2.25 -5.22
CA ALA A 55 -7.58 -1.51 -6.13
C ALA A 55 -8.30 -0.30 -6.73
N SER A 56 -9.56 -0.48 -7.16
CA SER A 56 -10.42 0.59 -7.68
C SER A 56 -10.64 1.69 -6.65
N GLU A 57 -10.92 1.33 -5.39
CA GLU A 57 -11.09 2.31 -4.31
C GLU A 57 -9.79 3.05 -3.99
N MET A 58 -8.66 2.33 -3.96
CA MET A 58 -7.35 2.95 -3.75
C MET A 58 -7.00 3.93 -4.88
N ASN A 59 -7.31 3.58 -6.13
CA ASN A 59 -7.15 4.48 -7.28
C ASN A 59 -8.10 5.68 -7.21
N ALA A 60 -9.34 5.50 -6.76
CA ALA A 60 -10.28 6.61 -6.56
C ALA A 60 -9.76 7.59 -5.50
N LEU A 61 -9.18 7.10 -4.40
CA LEU A 61 -8.54 7.94 -3.39
C LEU A 61 -7.31 8.67 -3.93
N LYS A 62 -6.44 8.00 -4.70
CA LYS A 62 -5.31 8.66 -5.35
C LYS A 62 -5.79 9.77 -6.29
N ALA A 63 -6.78 9.49 -7.13
CA ALA A 63 -7.34 10.49 -8.04
C ALA A 63 -7.98 11.67 -7.29
N GLU A 64 -8.64 11.42 -6.17
CA GLU A 64 -9.20 12.48 -5.32
C GLU A 64 -8.09 13.34 -4.69
N SER A 65 -7.02 12.73 -4.17
CA SER A 65 -5.88 13.46 -3.57
C SER A 65 -5.15 14.38 -4.54
N GLN A 66 -5.23 14.10 -5.84
CA GLN A 66 -4.57 14.87 -6.90
C GLN A 66 -5.41 16.05 -7.42
N LYS A 67 -6.68 16.17 -7.00
CA LYS A 67 -7.56 17.26 -7.46
C LYS A 67 -7.13 18.60 -6.83
N PRO A 68 -7.03 19.69 -7.63
CA PRO A 68 -6.76 21.02 -7.10
C PRO A 68 -7.79 21.42 -6.04
N GLY A 69 -7.32 21.90 -4.89
CA GLY A 69 -8.19 22.33 -3.79
C GLY A 69 -8.70 21.22 -2.87
N VAL A 70 -8.34 19.95 -3.11
CA VAL A 70 -8.61 18.88 -2.15
C VAL A 70 -7.58 18.92 -1.02
N ASN A 71 -8.08 18.91 0.20
CA ASN A 71 -7.26 18.82 1.40
C ASN A 71 -6.74 17.38 1.57
N PRO A 72 -5.41 17.15 1.60
CA PRO A 72 -4.83 15.83 1.82
C PRO A 72 -5.34 15.13 3.09
N MET A 73 -5.70 15.90 4.14
CA MET A 73 -6.26 15.37 5.38
C MET A 73 -7.61 14.68 5.15
N GLU A 74 -8.45 15.22 4.27
CA GLU A 74 -9.76 14.63 3.94
C GLU A 74 -9.60 13.32 3.17
N THR A 75 -8.59 13.22 2.29
CA THR A 75 -8.31 11.97 1.60
C THR A 75 -7.71 10.92 2.54
N MET A 76 -6.84 11.33 3.48
CA MET A 76 -6.29 10.41 4.49
C MET A 76 -7.36 9.79 5.39
N LYS A 77 -8.45 10.51 5.70
CA LYS A 77 -9.59 9.96 6.46
C LYS A 77 -10.29 8.79 5.75
N LYS A 78 -10.17 8.70 4.42
CA LYS A 78 -10.78 7.63 3.63
C LYS A 78 -9.87 6.41 3.44
N VAL A 79 -8.60 6.50 3.83
CA VAL A 79 -7.64 5.39 3.73
C VAL A 79 -7.98 4.22 4.67
N PRO A 80 -8.31 4.42 5.97
CA PRO A 80 -8.63 3.30 6.86
C PRO A 80 -9.81 2.42 6.41
N PRO A 81 -10.93 2.96 5.89
CA PRO A 81 -12.01 2.14 5.30
C PRO A 81 -11.56 1.23 4.16
N VAL A 82 -10.67 1.70 3.27
CA VAL A 82 -10.14 0.89 2.16
C VAL A 82 -9.25 -0.24 2.69
N ILE A 83 -8.46 0.04 3.73
CA ILE A 83 -7.63 -0.97 4.40
C ILE A 83 -8.48 -2.00 5.15
N ALA A 84 -9.59 -1.57 5.76
CA ALA A 84 -10.55 -2.50 6.35
C ALA A 84 -11.15 -3.44 5.30
N LYS A 85 -11.47 -2.94 4.10
CA LYS A 85 -11.91 -3.78 2.98
C LYS A 85 -10.83 -4.76 2.51
N LEU A 86 -9.58 -4.31 2.43
CA LEU A 86 -8.44 -5.19 2.13
C LEU A 86 -8.35 -6.37 3.11
N ALA A 87 -8.60 -6.13 4.41
CA ALA A 87 -8.61 -7.19 5.42
C ALA A 87 -9.79 -8.17 5.31
N THR A 88 -10.86 -7.80 4.59
CA THR A 88 -12.03 -8.67 4.35
C THR A 88 -11.96 -9.49 3.06
N VAL A 89 -10.90 -9.31 2.26
CA VAL A 89 -10.71 -10.07 1.02
C VAL A 89 -10.66 -11.57 1.34
N PRO A 90 -11.50 -12.40 0.69
CA PRO A 90 -11.63 -13.82 1.04
C PRO A 90 -10.39 -14.60 0.59
N THR A 91 -9.66 -15.19 1.54
CA THR A 91 -8.50 -16.07 1.26
C THR A 91 -8.85 -17.56 1.29
N THR A 92 -10.11 -17.90 1.57
CA THR A 92 -10.59 -19.29 1.62
C THR A 92 -10.38 -20.00 0.28
N GLY A 93 -9.74 -21.17 0.31
CA GLY A 93 -9.48 -21.96 -0.90
C GLY A 93 -8.26 -21.51 -1.70
N LEU A 94 -7.52 -20.50 -1.23
CA LEU A 94 -6.23 -20.14 -1.81
C LEU A 94 -5.10 -21.05 -1.29
N PRO A 95 -4.01 -21.20 -2.06
CA PRO A 95 -2.78 -21.81 -1.55
C PRO A 95 -2.30 -21.09 -0.28
N GLU A 96 -1.85 -21.87 0.71
CA GLU A 96 -1.41 -21.34 2.01
C GLU A 96 -0.33 -20.26 1.87
N GLU A 97 0.60 -20.45 0.94
CA GLU A 97 1.66 -19.49 0.63
C GLU A 97 1.09 -18.12 0.19
N VAL A 98 0.07 -18.14 -0.67
CA VAL A 98 -0.61 -16.92 -1.16
C VAL A 98 -1.36 -16.24 -0.02
N ALA A 99 -2.12 -17.01 0.77
CA ALA A 99 -2.86 -16.48 1.91
C ALA A 99 -1.94 -15.88 2.98
N ALA A 100 -0.81 -16.53 3.26
CA ALA A 100 0.19 -16.05 4.21
C ALA A 100 0.89 -14.78 3.70
N ALA A 101 1.30 -14.75 2.43
CA ALA A 101 1.93 -13.57 1.84
C ALA A 101 0.95 -12.38 1.76
N PHE A 102 -0.30 -12.63 1.38
CA PHE A 102 -1.36 -11.62 1.44
C PHE A 102 -1.62 -11.11 2.86
N GLY A 103 -1.61 -12.00 3.86
CA GLY A 103 -1.72 -11.64 5.27
C GLY A 103 -0.63 -10.65 5.73
N LYS A 104 0.60 -10.77 5.22
CA LYS A 104 1.68 -9.80 5.48
C LYS A 104 1.39 -8.43 4.88
N VAL A 105 0.82 -8.38 3.66
CA VAL A 105 0.39 -7.13 3.02
C VAL A 105 -0.69 -6.45 3.85
N VAL A 106 -1.71 -7.20 4.29
CA VAL A 106 -2.79 -6.70 5.16
C VAL A 106 -2.23 -6.19 6.49
N ALA A 107 -1.33 -6.93 7.13
CA ALA A 107 -0.72 -6.54 8.40
C ALA A 107 0.08 -5.23 8.27
N ASN A 108 0.88 -5.10 7.21
CA ASN A 108 1.62 -3.87 6.94
C ASN A 108 0.69 -2.68 6.66
N ALA A 109 -0.36 -2.88 5.85
CA ALA A 109 -1.36 -1.85 5.58
C ALA A 109 -2.05 -1.39 6.87
N ASN A 110 -2.46 -2.32 7.74
CA ASN A 110 -3.04 -2.00 9.04
C ASN A 110 -2.06 -1.23 9.95
N ALA A 111 -0.79 -1.62 9.99
CA ALA A 111 0.22 -0.90 10.76
C ALA A 111 0.40 0.54 10.27
N ARG A 112 0.42 0.75 8.94
CA ARG A 112 0.46 2.10 8.35
C ARG A 112 -0.81 2.89 8.67
N ALA A 113 -1.99 2.28 8.56
CA ALA A 113 -3.27 2.90 8.92
C ALA A 113 -3.29 3.35 10.39
N ALA A 114 -2.80 2.51 11.30
CA ALA A 114 -2.71 2.80 12.71
C ALA A 114 -1.78 3.99 12.99
N MET A 115 -0.69 4.13 12.25
CA MET A 115 0.20 5.30 12.33
C MET A 115 -0.48 6.57 11.81
N LEU A 116 -1.15 6.49 10.65
CA LEU A 116 -1.87 7.63 10.07
C LEU A 116 -3.05 8.08 10.93
N SER A 117 -3.70 7.15 11.63
CA SER A 117 -4.82 7.46 12.54
C SER A 117 -4.37 8.23 13.80
N ARG A 118 -3.07 8.33 14.06
CA ARG A 118 -2.53 9.18 15.13
C ARG A 118 -2.42 10.64 14.71
N ILE A 119 -2.48 10.94 13.42
CA ILE A 119 -2.51 12.33 12.95
C ILE A 119 -3.85 12.93 13.41
N PRO A 120 -3.82 14.03 14.20
CA PRO A 120 -5.04 14.62 14.69
C PRO A 120 -5.98 15.05 13.55
N ALA A 121 -7.27 14.79 13.72
CA ALA A 121 -8.28 15.09 12.71
C ALA A 121 -8.53 16.61 12.55
N ASP A 122 -8.16 17.39 13.56
CA ASP A 122 -8.27 18.85 13.64
C ASP A 122 -6.97 19.57 13.24
N LEU A 123 -5.99 18.84 12.72
CA LEU A 123 -4.74 19.41 12.23
C LEU A 123 -5.05 20.54 11.22
N PRO A 124 -4.54 21.76 11.44
CA PRO A 124 -4.86 22.88 10.56
C PRO A 124 -4.25 22.64 9.20
N SER A 125 -5.04 22.93 8.17
CA SER A 125 -4.61 22.84 6.78
C SER A 125 -3.82 24.07 6.32
N ASP A 126 -3.91 25.16 7.10
CA ASP A 126 -3.11 26.36 6.90
C ASP A 126 -1.79 26.25 7.69
N PRO A 127 -0.62 26.28 7.01
CA PRO A 127 0.68 26.21 7.68
C PRO A 127 0.93 27.39 8.64
N THR A 128 0.26 28.52 8.48
CA THR A 128 0.40 29.68 9.38
C THR A 128 -0.26 29.47 10.74
N ALA A 129 -1.23 28.54 10.85
CA ALA A 129 -1.88 28.17 12.09
C ALA A 129 -1.13 27.07 12.87
N MET A 130 -0.17 26.39 12.23
CA MET A 130 0.62 25.31 12.84
C MET A 130 1.37 25.73 14.12
N PRO A 131 2.02 26.92 14.21
CA PRO A 131 2.71 27.31 15.44
C PRO A 131 1.77 27.45 16.65
N ALA A 132 0.56 27.99 16.44
CA ALA A 132 -0.45 28.09 17.48
C ALA A 132 -0.98 26.70 17.87
N TYR A 133 -1.19 25.82 16.89
CA TYR A 133 -1.63 24.45 17.10
C TYR A 133 -0.63 23.62 17.89
N VAL A 134 0.67 23.67 17.54
CA VAL A 134 1.74 22.98 18.27
C VAL A 134 1.82 23.47 19.72
N LYS A 135 1.57 24.77 19.94
CA LYS A 135 1.56 25.33 21.29
C LYS A 135 0.38 24.82 22.13
N SER A 136 -0.78 24.60 21.52
CA SER A 136 -1.97 24.05 22.21
C SER A 136 -1.99 22.51 22.28
N HIS A 137 -1.22 21.83 21.44
CA HIS A 137 -1.13 20.37 21.34
C HIS A 137 0.35 19.91 21.40
N PRO A 138 1.02 20.01 22.56
CA PRO A 138 2.44 19.68 22.69
C PRO A 138 2.77 18.22 22.32
N GLU A 139 1.83 17.29 22.50
CA GLU A 139 1.92 15.88 22.12
C GLU A 139 2.00 15.66 20.60
N PHE A 140 1.64 16.67 19.80
CA PHE A 140 1.71 16.60 18.36
C PHE A 140 3.15 16.38 17.86
N LEU A 141 4.15 16.97 18.52
CA LEU A 141 5.55 16.81 18.11
C LEU A 141 6.04 15.37 18.28
N GLU A 142 5.64 14.70 19.37
CA GLU A 142 5.96 13.30 19.59
C GLU A 142 5.25 12.40 18.58
N THR A 143 3.99 12.69 18.26
CA THR A 143 3.25 12.00 17.20
C THR A 143 3.97 12.09 15.85
N ILE A 144 4.42 13.29 15.46
CA ILE A 144 5.15 13.50 14.21
C ILE A 144 6.50 12.77 14.24
N ARG A 145 7.21 12.81 15.37
CA ARG A 145 8.49 12.08 15.53
C ARG A 145 8.31 10.58 15.38
N GLU A 146 7.29 10.00 16.01
CA GLU A 146 7.01 8.57 15.89
C GLU A 146 6.60 8.19 14.47
N LEU A 147 5.77 9.02 13.83
CA LEU A 147 5.38 8.85 12.43
C LEU A 147 6.62 8.81 11.52
N GLN A 148 7.52 9.78 11.65
CA GLN A 148 8.78 9.81 10.87
C GLN A 148 9.66 8.58 11.13
N THR A 149 9.74 8.14 12.39
CA THR A 149 10.60 7.01 12.80
C THR A 149 10.08 5.68 12.25
N ARG A 150 8.77 5.45 12.25
CA ARG A 150 8.19 4.15 11.92
C ARG A 150 7.72 4.01 10.48
N MET A 151 7.40 5.11 9.79
CA MET A 151 6.92 5.04 8.40
C MET A 151 7.98 4.54 7.42
N GLY A 152 9.26 4.87 7.62
CA GLY A 152 10.36 4.37 6.80
C GLY A 152 10.46 2.83 6.82
N PRO A 153 10.64 2.21 8.00
CA PRO A 153 10.63 0.75 8.15
C PRO A 153 9.36 0.09 7.59
N LEU A 154 8.18 0.63 7.91
CA LEU A 154 6.91 0.10 7.40
C LEU A 154 6.83 0.15 5.86
N THR A 155 7.45 1.15 5.23
CA THR A 155 7.49 1.25 3.76
C THR A 155 8.36 0.14 3.16
N VAL A 156 9.51 -0.15 3.78
CA VAL A 156 10.39 -1.24 3.33
C VAL A 156 9.72 -2.59 3.52
N GLU A 157 9.16 -2.84 4.70
CA GLU A 157 8.40 -4.07 5.00
C GLU A 157 7.21 -4.25 4.03
N GLY A 158 6.51 -3.16 3.70
CA GLY A 158 5.41 -3.19 2.73
C GLY A 158 5.87 -3.57 1.33
N LYS A 159 7.03 -3.07 0.88
CA LYS A 159 7.63 -3.46 -0.41
C LYS A 159 8.03 -4.94 -0.42
N THR A 160 8.64 -5.42 0.66
CA THR A 160 9.00 -6.84 0.80
C THR A 160 7.75 -7.72 0.78
N ALA A 161 6.73 -7.40 1.59
CA ALA A 161 5.48 -8.15 1.64
C ALA A 161 4.76 -8.16 0.27
N SER A 162 4.73 -7.03 -0.44
CA SER A 162 4.15 -6.96 -1.78
C SER A 162 4.92 -7.83 -2.79
N GLY A 163 6.25 -7.85 -2.73
CA GLY A 163 7.08 -8.68 -3.60
C GLY A 163 6.89 -10.18 -3.33
N GLU A 164 6.81 -10.58 -2.06
CA GLU A 164 6.50 -11.96 -1.66
C GLU A 164 5.10 -12.37 -2.13
N PHE A 165 4.11 -11.49 -1.97
CA PHE A 165 2.75 -11.75 -2.42
C PHE A 165 2.66 -11.90 -3.94
N LYS A 166 3.33 -11.04 -4.71
CA LYS A 166 3.46 -11.18 -6.16
C LYS A 166 4.06 -12.51 -6.56
N ALA A 167 5.21 -12.86 -5.98
CA ALA A 167 5.88 -14.12 -6.28
C ALA A 167 4.99 -15.34 -5.99
N ALA A 168 4.23 -15.33 -4.89
CA ALA A 168 3.28 -16.38 -4.57
C ALA A 168 2.10 -16.42 -5.56
N ALA A 169 1.53 -15.26 -5.90
CA ALA A 169 0.43 -15.16 -6.85
C ALA A 169 0.83 -15.68 -8.25
N ASP A 170 2.02 -15.30 -8.74
CA ASP A 170 2.58 -15.73 -10.02
C ASP A 170 2.75 -17.26 -10.08
N ARG A 171 3.31 -17.89 -9.03
CA ARG A 171 3.46 -19.35 -8.93
C ARG A 171 2.14 -20.11 -9.05
N HIS A 172 1.05 -19.47 -8.65
CA HIS A 172 -0.27 -20.07 -8.61
C HIS A 172 -1.22 -19.55 -9.70
N GLY A 173 -0.73 -18.71 -10.62
CA GLY A 173 -1.50 -18.14 -11.72
C GLY A 173 -2.68 -17.29 -11.24
N ILE A 174 -2.51 -16.55 -10.14
CA ILE A 174 -3.50 -15.59 -9.64
C ILE A 174 -3.12 -14.21 -10.16
N ASP A 175 -4.00 -13.58 -10.94
CA ASP A 175 -3.77 -12.22 -11.41
C ASP A 175 -4.03 -11.23 -10.26
N ILE A 176 -3.01 -10.43 -9.96
CA ILE A 176 -3.06 -9.34 -8.97
C ILE A 176 -2.58 -8.02 -9.58
N SER A 177 -2.49 -7.93 -10.91
CA SER A 177 -1.83 -6.82 -11.61
C SER A 177 -2.49 -5.47 -11.35
N GLU A 178 -3.82 -5.42 -11.25
CA GLU A 178 -4.56 -4.19 -10.92
C GLU A 178 -4.29 -3.74 -9.49
N PHE A 179 -4.26 -4.68 -8.54
CA PHE A 179 -3.87 -4.40 -7.16
C PHE A 179 -2.44 -3.88 -7.06
N GLU A 180 -1.48 -4.47 -7.80
CA GLU A 180 -0.11 -3.99 -7.83
C GLU A 180 0.02 -2.60 -8.45
N LYS A 181 -0.67 -2.31 -9.55
CA LYS A 181 -0.70 -0.96 -10.15
C LYS A 181 -1.25 0.05 -9.15
N ALA A 182 -2.37 -0.29 -8.50
CA ALA A 182 -2.99 0.56 -7.49
C ALA A 182 -2.10 0.72 -6.24
N ASN A 183 -1.23 -0.23 -5.92
CA ASN A 183 -0.31 -0.14 -4.78
C ASN A 183 1.06 0.49 -5.17
N SER A 184 1.37 0.55 -6.46
CA SER A 184 2.61 1.14 -6.98
C SER A 184 2.55 2.66 -7.03
N GLU A 185 3.72 3.30 -6.92
CA GLU A 185 3.86 4.76 -7.04
C GLU A 185 3.74 5.25 -8.51
N GLU A 186 3.78 4.34 -9.49
CA GLU A 186 3.72 4.61 -10.94
C GLU A 186 2.29 4.88 -11.46
N SER A 187 1.43 5.50 -10.65
CA SER A 187 0.12 6.02 -11.11
C SER A 187 0.01 7.53 -10.94
N ALA A 188 1.14 8.24 -10.89
CA ALA A 188 1.17 9.68 -11.12
C ALA A 188 1.27 9.91 -12.64
N PRO A 189 0.33 10.61 -13.29
CA PRO A 189 0.52 11.02 -14.67
C PRO A 189 1.81 11.83 -14.76
N ALA A 190 2.71 11.42 -15.66
CA ALA A 190 3.95 12.10 -15.95
C ALA A 190 3.70 13.61 -16.06
N ARG A 191 4.27 14.38 -15.13
CA ARG A 191 4.29 15.84 -15.18
C ARG A 191 4.88 16.23 -16.53
N ALA A 192 4.04 16.67 -17.46
CA ALA A 192 4.47 17.19 -18.74
C ALA A 192 5.43 18.35 -18.48
N ASN A 193 6.71 18.12 -18.79
CA ASN A 193 7.74 19.16 -18.75
C ASN A 193 7.44 20.16 -19.89
N PRO A 194 7.14 21.44 -19.62
CA PRO A 194 7.15 22.42 -20.69
C PRO A 194 8.61 22.70 -21.03
N LYS A 195 9.06 22.20 -22.19
CA LYS A 195 10.31 22.65 -22.81
C LYS A 195 10.26 24.18 -22.95
N LYS A 196 11.25 24.86 -22.39
CA LYS A 196 11.72 26.16 -22.88
C LYS A 196 13.10 25.94 -23.51
#